data_AF-A0A0C1K6N1-F1
#
_entry.id   AF-A0A0C1K6N1-F1
#
_cell.length_a   1.000
_cell.length_b   1.000
_cell.length_c   1.000
_cell.angle_alpha   90.00
_cell.angle_beta   90.00
_cell.angle_gamma   90.00
#
_symmetry.space_group_name_H-M   'P 1'
#
loop_
_entity.id
_entity.type
_entity.pdbx_description
1 polymer ?
#
loop_
_entity_poly.entity_id
_entity_poly.type
_entity_poly.pdbx_seq_one_letter_code
_entity_poly.pdbx_strand_id
1 'polypeptide(L)'
;MGPTWWGVEDNENSCQAVIREVLEETGLTVKVLRKVAEYTPINKLSRFTEIYECSPLKGELQKGAETREIDFFPLQQLPSHFFFLHKEWLQDALRNESHVIYRSLNHVTYINLIKYFFKHPTWVLRFLMTLMKNKE
;
A
#
# COMPACT_ATOMS: atom_id res chain seq x y z
N MET A 1 9.92 -18.23 -10.17
CA MET A 1 9.37 -16.87 -10.03
C MET A 1 7.87 -16.97 -10.23
N GLY A 2 7.12 -17.06 -9.14
CA GLY A 2 5.65 -16.97 -9.21
C GLY A 2 5.24 -15.51 -9.41
N PRO A 3 4.04 -15.22 -9.96
CA PRO A 3 3.53 -13.86 -10.04
C PRO A 3 3.49 -13.30 -8.62
N THR A 4 4.17 -12.19 -8.40
CA THR A 4 3.97 -11.41 -7.18
C THR A 4 2.65 -10.69 -7.39
N TRP A 5 1.58 -11.19 -6.76
CA TRP A 5 0.21 -10.62 -6.77
C TRP A 5 0.11 -9.18 -6.22
N TRP A 6 1.24 -8.53 -5.94
CA TRP A 6 1.36 -7.20 -5.37
C TRP A 6 2.69 -6.59 -5.84
N GLY A 7 2.65 -5.54 -6.67
CA GLY A 7 3.82 -4.72 -6.99
C GLY A 7 4.05 -4.46 -8.47
N VAL A 8 5.26 -4.01 -8.81
CA VAL A 8 5.66 -3.72 -10.19
C VAL A 8 6.24 -4.99 -10.82
N GLU A 9 5.66 -5.44 -11.93
CA GLU A 9 6.17 -6.57 -12.71
C GLU A 9 7.30 -6.16 -13.68
N ASP A 10 8.08 -7.14 -14.19
CA ASP A 10 9.28 -6.90 -15.01
C ASP A 10 9.02 -6.11 -16.31
N ASN A 11 7.78 -6.17 -16.84
CA ASN A 11 7.40 -5.55 -18.11
C ASN A 11 6.55 -4.29 -17.96
N GLU A 12 6.43 -3.76 -16.75
CA GLU A 12 5.64 -2.55 -16.47
C GLU A 12 6.43 -1.55 -15.62
N ASN A 13 6.07 -0.27 -15.72
CA ASN A 13 6.49 0.73 -14.75
C ASN A 13 5.47 0.84 -13.61
N SER A 14 5.85 1.50 -12.52
CA SER A 14 4.99 1.67 -11.35
C SER A 14 3.65 2.37 -11.60
N CYS A 15 3.58 3.26 -12.58
CA CYS A 15 2.34 3.92 -12.99
C CYS A 15 1.41 2.95 -13.73
N GLN A 16 1.96 2.02 -14.51
CA GLN A 16 1.18 0.94 -15.13
C GLN A 16 0.72 -0.07 -14.08
N ALA A 17 1.62 -0.44 -13.16
CA ALA A 17 1.32 -1.34 -12.06
C ALA A 17 0.14 -0.83 -11.22
N VAL A 18 0.14 0.44 -10.78
CA VAL A 18 -0.98 0.96 -9.98
C VAL A 18 -2.32 0.93 -10.73
N ILE A 19 -2.33 1.09 -12.05
CA ILE A 19 -3.56 0.99 -12.84
C ILE A 19 -4.04 -0.47 -12.90
N ARG A 20 -3.12 -1.42 -13.09
CA ARG A 20 -3.41 -2.85 -13.11
C ARG A 20 -3.89 -3.35 -11.76
N GLU A 21 -3.15 -3.09 -10.68
CA GLU A 21 -3.49 -3.52 -9.31
C GLU A 21 -4.86 -2.98 -8.87
N VAL A 22 -5.13 -1.68 -9.11
CA VAL A 22 -6.45 -1.13 -8.76
C VAL A 22 -7.57 -1.82 -9.55
N LEU A 23 -7.36 -2.16 -10.82
CA LEU A 23 -8.34 -2.90 -11.60
C LEU A 23 -8.56 -4.32 -11.04
N GLU A 24 -7.49 -5.05 -10.74
CA GLU A 24 -7.55 -6.43 -10.23
C GLU A 24 -8.21 -6.51 -8.84
N GLU A 25 -7.91 -5.56 -7.96
CA GLU A 25 -8.41 -5.55 -6.58
C GLU A 25 -9.81 -4.95 -6.42
N THR A 26 -10.19 -4.00 -7.30
CA THR A 26 -11.38 -3.15 -7.12
C THR A 26 -12.36 -3.14 -8.29
N GLY A 27 -12.00 -3.72 -9.43
CA GLY A 27 -12.80 -3.70 -10.65
C GLY A 27 -12.83 -2.33 -11.36
N LEU A 28 -12.14 -1.32 -10.82
CA LEU A 28 -12.12 0.03 -11.36
C LEU A 28 -10.90 0.27 -12.25
N THR A 29 -11.13 0.80 -13.44
CA THR A 29 -10.06 1.46 -14.19
C THR A 29 -9.93 2.89 -13.70
N VAL A 30 -8.70 3.31 -13.40
CA VAL A 30 -8.41 4.64 -12.87
C VAL A 30 -7.52 5.47 -13.79
N LYS A 31 -7.58 6.79 -13.64
CA LYS A 31 -6.61 7.74 -14.16
C LYS A 31 -5.69 8.19 -13.04
N VAL A 32 -4.38 8.07 -13.25
CA VAL A 32 -3.38 8.67 -12.36
C VAL A 32 -3.42 10.20 -12.51
N LEU A 33 -3.64 10.90 -11.41
CA LEU A 33 -3.67 12.37 -11.36
C LEU A 33 -2.28 12.93 -11.12
N ARG A 34 -1.55 12.36 -10.15
CA ARG A 34 -0.16 12.72 -9.81
C ARG A 34 0.52 11.63 -9.00
N LYS A 35 1.86 11.63 -9.02
CA LYS A 35 2.68 10.93 -8.03
C LYS A 35 2.73 11.79 -6.76
N VAL A 36 2.33 11.22 -5.63
CA VAL A 36 2.27 11.91 -4.33
C VAL A 36 3.61 11.83 -3.62
N ALA A 37 4.18 10.63 -3.53
CA ALA A 37 5.36 10.40 -2.72
C ALA A 37 6.18 9.19 -3.18
N GLU A 38 7.46 9.21 -2.84
CA GLU A 38 8.39 8.10 -2.90
C GLU A 38 8.98 7.84 -1.52
N TYR A 39 8.82 6.61 -1.06
CA TYR A 39 9.24 6.15 0.24
C TYR A 39 10.42 5.19 0.12
N THR A 40 11.57 5.58 0.64
CA THR A 40 12.79 4.76 0.63
C THR A 40 12.83 3.84 1.86
N PRO A 41 13.13 2.54 1.69
CA PRO A 41 13.24 1.61 2.80
C PRO A 41 14.48 1.91 3.63
N ILE A 42 14.35 1.84 4.96
CA ILE A 42 15.49 2.00 5.89
C ILE A 42 16.05 0.64 6.36
N ASN A 43 15.31 -0.44 6.14
CA ASN A 43 15.70 -1.79 6.49
C ASN A 43 14.89 -2.82 5.66
N LYS A 44 15.18 -4.11 5.88
CA LYS A 44 14.59 -5.24 5.15
C LYS A 44 13.10 -5.50 5.44
N LEU A 45 12.49 -4.80 6.40
CA LEU A 45 11.06 -4.90 6.71
C LEU A 45 10.20 -4.01 5.79
N SER A 46 10.83 -3.15 4.99
CA SER A 46 10.16 -2.24 4.07
C SER A 46 10.73 -2.39 2.66
N ARG A 47 9.92 -2.04 1.67
CA ARG A 47 10.33 -1.94 0.26
C ARG A 47 10.26 -0.49 -0.17
N PHE A 48 10.89 -0.17 -1.30
CA PHE A 48 10.64 1.09 -1.97
C PHE A 48 9.16 1.15 -2.36
N THR A 49 8.52 2.28 -2.12
CA THR A 49 7.07 2.42 -2.33
C THR A 49 6.78 3.77 -2.95
N GLU A 50 6.05 3.74 -4.06
CA GLU A 50 5.56 4.93 -4.73
C GLU A 50 4.06 5.06 -4.53
N ILE A 51 3.59 6.25 -4.17
CA ILE A 51 2.18 6.52 -3.91
C ILE A 51 1.63 7.43 -4.99
N TYR A 52 0.48 7.06 -5.53
CA TYR A 52 -0.21 7.79 -6.58
C TYR A 52 -1.61 8.19 -6.13
N GLU A 53 -2.01 9.40 -6.52
CA GLU A 53 -3.40 9.82 -6.43
C GLU A 53 -4.09 9.46 -7.74
N CYS A 54 -5.21 8.75 -7.64
CA CYS A 54 -5.95 8.24 -8.78
C CYS A 54 -7.43 8.64 -8.70
N SER A 55 -8.06 8.82 -9.86
CA SER A 55 -9.51 9.02 -9.97
C SER A 55 -10.14 7.85 -10.72
N PRO A 56 -11.26 7.28 -10.24
CA PRO A 56 -12.07 6.33 -11.00
C PRO A 56 -12.44 6.91 -12.37
N LEU A 57 -12.31 6.09 -13.42
CA LEU A 57 -12.63 6.47 -14.80
C LEU A 57 -13.79 5.63 -15.34
N LYS A 58 -13.74 4.30 -15.13
CA LYS A 58 -14.71 3.30 -15.61
C LYS A 58 -14.74 2.09 -14.68
N GLY A 59 -15.77 1.26 -14.84
CA GLY A 59 -15.96 0.03 -14.09
C GLY A 59 -16.99 0.18 -12.99
N GLU A 60 -17.29 -0.93 -12.34
CA GLU A 60 -18.14 -0.99 -11.16
C GLU A 60 -17.29 -1.49 -9.99
N LEU A 61 -17.55 -0.96 -8.80
CA LEU A 61 -16.80 -1.34 -7.62
C LEU A 61 -17.07 -2.81 -7.29
N GLN A 62 -16.07 -3.66 -7.46
CA GLN A 62 -16.16 -5.10 -7.27
C GLN A 62 -14.86 -5.62 -6.67
N LYS A 63 -14.94 -6.45 -5.63
CA LYS A 63 -13.74 -6.97 -4.98
C LYS A 63 -13.03 -8.01 -5.86
N GLY A 64 -11.70 -7.93 -5.91
CA GLY A 64 -10.84 -8.97 -6.45
C GLY A 64 -10.77 -10.24 -5.58
N ALA A 65 -10.00 -11.22 -6.03
CA ALA A 65 -9.83 -12.50 -5.33
C ALA A 65 -9.17 -12.34 -3.95
N GLU A 66 -8.26 -11.38 -3.82
CA GLU A 66 -7.50 -11.11 -2.59
C GLU A 66 -8.20 -10.08 -1.67
N THR A 67 -9.25 -9.44 -2.17
CA THR A 67 -10.00 -8.41 -1.45
C THR A 67 -11.19 -9.02 -0.73
N ARG A 68 -11.18 -8.93 0.60
CA ARG A 68 -12.29 -9.42 1.44
C ARG A 68 -13.55 -8.56 1.27
N GLU A 69 -13.40 -7.25 1.40
CA GLU A 69 -14.45 -6.23 1.39
C GLU A 69 -13.88 -4.95 0.77
N ILE A 70 -14.72 -4.18 0.08
CA ILE A 70 -14.35 -2.92 -0.56
C ILE A 70 -15.52 -1.94 -0.53
N ASP A 71 -15.23 -0.66 -0.29
CA ASP A 71 -16.21 0.42 -0.34
C ASP A 71 -15.50 1.78 -0.54
N PHE A 72 -16.27 2.83 -0.85
CA PHE A 72 -15.82 4.21 -0.77
C PHE A 72 -16.07 4.78 0.63
N PHE A 73 -15.03 5.36 1.22
CA PHE A 73 -15.11 5.95 2.56
C PHE A 73 -14.94 7.47 2.50
N PRO A 74 -15.83 8.25 3.15
CA PRO A 74 -15.58 9.67 3.38
C PRO A 74 -14.29 9.87 4.19
N LEU A 75 -13.54 10.93 3.90
CA LEU A 75 -12.26 11.23 4.58
C LEU A 75 -12.42 11.40 6.10
N GLN A 76 -13.61 11.82 6.56
CA GLN A 76 -13.93 11.99 7.98
C GLN A 76 -14.41 10.69 8.64
N GLN A 77 -14.63 9.62 7.87
CA GLN A 77 -15.20 8.35 8.32
C GLN A 77 -14.38 7.16 7.80
N LEU A 78 -13.05 7.25 7.93
CA LEU A 78 -12.16 6.15 7.59
C LEU A 78 -12.33 4.98 8.58
N PRO A 79 -12.14 3.73 8.14
CA PRO A 79 -12.15 2.57 9.02
C PRO A 79 -11.18 2.71 10.19
N SER A 80 -11.59 2.25 11.37
CA SER A 80 -10.77 2.31 12.59
C SER A 80 -9.49 1.44 12.50
N HIS A 81 -9.55 0.36 11.73
CA HIS A 81 -8.45 -0.56 11.50
C HIS A 81 -7.68 -0.15 10.23
N PHE A 82 -6.98 0.97 10.32
CA PHE A 82 -6.16 1.51 9.23
C PHE A 82 -4.68 1.33 9.59
N PHE A 83 -3.91 0.63 8.75
CA PHE A 83 -2.48 0.48 9.00
C PHE A 83 -1.82 1.86 9.04
N PHE A 84 -0.99 2.13 10.06
CA PHE A 84 -0.52 3.49 10.35
C PHE A 84 0.21 4.14 9.17
N LEU A 85 0.96 3.36 8.37
CA LEU A 85 1.61 3.85 7.15
C LEU A 85 0.62 4.38 6.14
N HIS A 86 -0.50 3.67 5.93
CA HIS A 86 -1.52 4.13 4.99
C HIS A 86 -2.11 5.48 5.45
N LYS A 87 -2.18 5.70 6.77
CA LYS A 87 -2.64 7.00 7.34
C LYS A 87 -1.67 8.13 6.99
N GLU A 88 -0.38 7.88 7.12
CA GLU A 88 0.67 8.84 6.76
C GLU A 88 0.63 9.14 5.25
N TRP A 89 0.50 8.11 4.41
CA TRP A 89 0.39 8.27 2.97
C TRP A 89 -0.84 9.09 2.56
N LEU A 90 -1.99 8.80 3.17
CA LEU A 90 -3.21 9.57 2.93
C LEU A 90 -3.06 11.03 3.37
N GLN A 91 -2.44 11.29 4.53
CA GLN A 91 -2.19 12.65 4.99
C GLN A 91 -1.27 13.42 4.04
N ASP A 92 -0.21 12.78 3.54
CA ASP A 92 0.70 13.38 2.56
C ASP A 92 -0.02 13.64 1.22
N ALA A 93 -0.90 12.75 0.78
CA ALA A 93 -1.77 12.99 -0.38
C ALA A 93 -2.67 14.21 -0.16
N LEU A 94 -3.35 14.31 0.99
CA LEU A 94 -4.28 15.38 1.30
C LEU A 94 -3.64 16.77 1.44
N ARG A 95 -2.32 16.87 1.65
CA ARG A 95 -1.61 18.16 1.61
C ARG A 95 -1.60 18.80 0.23
N ASN A 96 -1.80 18.00 -0.82
CA ASN A 96 -1.84 18.47 -2.21
C ASN A 96 -0.61 19.30 -2.62
N GLU A 97 0.57 18.85 -2.20
CA GLU A 97 1.85 19.47 -2.59
C GLU A 97 2.03 19.42 -4.11
N SER A 98 2.61 20.49 -4.67
CA SER A 98 2.90 20.60 -6.10
C SER A 98 4.08 19.73 -6.56
N HIS A 99 4.84 19.17 -5.62
CA HIS A 99 6.02 18.35 -5.85
C HIS A 99 5.87 16.97 -5.21
N VAL A 100 6.65 16.01 -5.70
CA VAL A 100 6.71 14.65 -5.13
C VAL A 100 7.41 14.72 -3.77
N ILE A 101 6.81 14.10 -2.76
CA ILE A 101 7.37 14.00 -1.42
C ILE A 101 8.37 12.84 -1.37
N TYR A 102 9.61 13.10 -0.95
CA TYR A 102 10.62 12.05 -0.77
C TYR A 102 10.89 11.84 0.73
N ARG A 103 10.65 10.63 1.25
CA ARG A 103 10.85 10.31 2.68
C ARG A 103 11.37 8.90 2.92
N SER A 104 12.03 8.70 4.04
CA SER A 104 12.42 7.37 4.51
C SER A 104 11.33 6.76 5.41
N LEU A 105 11.09 5.45 5.33
CA LEU A 105 10.09 4.72 6.13
C LEU A 105 10.54 4.52 7.60
N ASN A 106 10.75 5.62 8.32
CA ASN A 106 11.32 5.64 9.66
C ASN A 106 10.44 4.98 10.73
N HIS A 107 9.15 4.79 10.46
CA HIS A 107 8.22 4.14 11.38
C HIS A 107 8.23 2.61 11.28
N VAL A 108 8.77 2.04 10.19
CA VAL A 108 8.90 0.59 10.00
C VAL A 108 10.22 0.12 10.62
N THR A 109 10.27 0.09 11.94
CA THR A 109 11.46 -0.33 12.70
C THR A 109 11.23 -1.64 13.44
N TYR A 110 12.32 -2.38 13.68
CA TYR A 110 12.30 -3.58 14.52
C TYR A 110 11.80 -3.28 15.96
N ILE A 111 12.06 -2.09 16.49
CA ILE A 111 11.56 -1.66 17.80
C ILE A 111 10.03 -1.59 17.81
N ASN A 112 9.44 -0.97 16.77
CA ASN A 112 7.99 -0.91 16.65
C ASN A 112 7.38 -2.30 16.43
N LEU A 113 8.05 -3.17 15.68
CA LEU A 113 7.64 -4.57 15.51
C LEU A 113 7.62 -5.33 16.86
N ILE A 114 8.67 -5.17 17.68
CA ILE A 114 8.75 -5.77 19.02
C ILE A 114 7.64 -5.22 19.92
N LYS A 115 7.42 -3.90 19.93
CA LYS A 115 6.31 -3.30 20.69
C LYS A 115 4.95 -3.85 20.23
N TYR A 116 4.77 -4.00 18.93
CA TYR A 116 3.54 -4.55 18.35
C TYR A 116 3.37 -6.04 18.68
N PHE A 117 4.46 -6.80 18.79
CA PHE A 117 4.43 -8.20 19.20
C PHE A 117 3.83 -8.37 20.59
N PHE A 118 4.20 -7.52 21.55
CA PHE A 118 3.61 -7.60 22.90
C PHE A 118 2.12 -7.25 22.93
N LYS A 119 1.62 -6.46 21.97
CA LYS A 119 0.19 -6.11 21.86
C LYS A 119 -0.61 -7.13 21.06
N HIS A 120 -0.02 -7.68 19.99
CA HIS A 120 -0.66 -8.56 19.01
C HIS A 120 0.31 -9.67 18.56
N PRO A 121 0.67 -10.62 19.45
CA PRO A 121 1.74 -11.59 19.18
C PRO A 121 1.43 -12.52 18.01
N THR A 122 0.17 -12.96 17.89
CA THR A 122 -0.27 -13.84 16.80
C THR A 122 -0.20 -13.17 15.43
N TRP A 123 -0.46 -11.86 15.35
CA TRP A 123 -0.40 -11.11 14.09
C TRP A 123 1.04 -10.93 13.64
N VAL A 124 1.94 -10.59 14.57
CA VAL A 124 3.37 -10.46 14.25
C VAL A 124 3.97 -11.80 13.85
N LEU A 125 3.64 -12.90 14.54
CA LEU A 125 4.09 -14.24 14.12
C LEU A 125 3.60 -14.60 12.72
N ARG A 126 2.33 -14.30 12.39
CA ARG A 126 1.81 -14.49 11.02
C ARG A 126 2.58 -13.67 9.99
N PHE A 127 2.84 -12.40 10.26
CA PHE A 127 3.65 -11.54 9.39
C PHE A 127 5.08 -12.05 9.22
N LEU A 128 5.74 -12.50 10.30
CA LEU A 128 7.08 -13.07 10.20
C LEU A 128 7.09 -14.34 9.34
N MET A 129 6.06 -15.19 9.43
CA MET A 129 5.92 -16.36 8.56
C MET A 129 5.77 -15.98 7.08
N THR A 130 5.09 -14.87 6.74
CA THR A 130 5.01 -14.43 5.34
C THR A 130 6.36 -13.94 4.81
N LEU A 131 7.17 -13.27 5.66
CA LEU A 131 8.53 -12.86 5.30
C LEU A 131 9.46 -14.05 5.06
N MET A 132 9.26 -15.17 5.77
CA MET A 132 10.05 -16.40 5.57
C MET A 132 9.66 -17.13 4.27
N LYS A 133 8.37 -17.14 3.92
CA LYS A 133 7.88 -17.79 2.70
C LYS A 133 8.31 -17.08 1.40
N ASN A 134 8.45 -15.76 1.41
CA ASN A 134 8.86 -14.99 0.22
C ASN A 134 10.38 -15.00 -0.05
N LYS A 135 11.13 -15.92 0.59
CA LYS A 135 12.59 -16.03 0.48
C LYS A 135 13.06 -17.23 -0.35
N GLU A 136 12.14 -18.06 -0.83
CA GLU A 136 12.34 -19.18 -1.75
C GLU A 136 11.82 -18.82 -3.15
#